data_AF-A0AA44HZM0-F1
#
_entry.id   AF-A0AA44HZM0-F1
#
_cell.length_a   1.000
_cell.length_b   1.000
_cell.length_c   1.000
_cell.angle_alpha   90.00
_cell.angle_beta   90.00
_cell.angle_gamma   90.00
#
_symmetry.space_group_name_H-M   'P 1'
#
loop_
_entity.id
_entity.type
_entity.pdbx_description
1 polymer ?
#
loop_
_entity_poly.entity_id
_entity_poly.type
_entity_poly.pdbx_seq_one_letter_code
_entity_poly.pdbx_strand_id
1 'polypeptide(L)'
;MSNSAKPVIIVRKRKRAKHAHHGGSWKIAYADFMTAMMAFFLVMWLLSSSTPLQREQIADYFKMPLKLAMSHGDKSSVSDSPIPGGGDDLMKQDGEVLKQTLAKMDKQKNAQNLRRAHEKLENLIKKDPRLSDFQSNLRLSLTDDGLLVQIIDSQERPMFKVGSRELEPYMRIILQALVPVLNDLPNKINLTGHTDSLPYVNGEAGYSNWELSSDRANASRRALVSGGLADNKFLRVIGSADMMNLANVKSDAPINRRITILVLSKNKEKSILEEDVVLQSVSDNQSSEKIEAELKKMAADETVPEKTAPAATVPVIPTVPVTSLVPVISTVPIISTQVEVEQDGHK
;
A
#
# COMPACT_ATOMS: atom_id res chain seq x y z
N MET A 1 23.75 87.63 41.74
CA MET A 1 25.05 87.24 42.36
C MET A 1 24.69 86.69 43.74
N SER A 2 25.08 85.51 44.21
CA SER A 2 26.13 84.57 43.85
C SER A 2 25.74 83.17 44.33
N ASN A 3 26.28 82.17 43.63
CA ASN A 3 26.27 80.77 43.96
C ASN A 3 27.09 80.50 45.24
N SER A 4 26.60 79.68 46.17
CA SER A 4 27.49 79.00 47.13
C SER A 4 26.81 77.82 47.82
N ALA A 5 27.41 76.66 47.57
CA ALA A 5 26.98 75.32 47.93
C ALA A 5 26.82 75.11 49.45
N LYS A 6 25.82 74.30 49.83
CA LYS A 6 25.88 73.53 51.07
C LYS A 6 25.82 72.03 50.72
N PRO A 7 26.72 71.21 51.29
CA PRO A 7 27.01 69.84 50.84
C PRO A 7 25.89 68.83 51.12
N VAL A 8 25.82 67.83 50.23
CA VAL A 8 24.94 66.66 50.31
C VAL A 8 25.23 65.87 51.59
N ILE A 9 24.23 65.76 52.47
CA ILE A 9 24.29 64.90 53.66
C ILE A 9 23.84 63.49 53.26
N ILE A 10 24.79 62.56 53.15
CA ILE A 10 24.47 61.14 52.95
C ILE A 10 24.11 60.53 54.32
N VAL A 11 22.81 60.42 54.59
CA VAL A 11 22.30 59.73 55.79
C VAL A 11 22.33 58.22 55.55
N ARG A 12 23.37 57.54 56.06
CA ARG A 12 23.45 56.06 56.04
C ARG A 12 22.56 55.48 57.15
N LYS A 13 21.26 55.32 56.88
CA LYS A 13 20.32 54.61 57.77
C LYS A 13 20.65 53.11 57.77
N ARG A 14 21.41 52.64 58.76
CA ARG A 14 21.51 51.19 59.05
C ARG A 14 20.15 50.73 59.58
N LYS A 15 19.34 50.07 58.72
CA LYS A 15 18.22 49.26 59.21
C LYS A 15 18.82 48.13 60.03
N ARG A 16 18.62 48.16 61.35
CA ARG A 16 18.84 47.00 62.21
C ARG A 16 17.91 45.89 61.70
N ALA A 17 18.48 44.81 61.18
CA ALA A 17 17.74 43.62 60.86
C ALA A 17 17.07 43.14 62.16
N LYS A 18 15.74 43.17 62.22
CA LYS A 18 15.00 42.44 63.25
C LYS A 18 15.38 40.98 63.07
N HIS A 19 15.80 40.32 64.14
CA HIS A 19 16.05 38.88 64.14
C HIS A 19 14.81 38.17 63.57
N ALA A 20 14.92 37.68 62.35
CA ALA A 20 13.97 36.71 61.85
C ALA A 20 14.16 35.44 62.69
N HIS A 21 13.07 34.86 63.17
CA HIS A 21 13.08 33.65 63.99
C HIS A 21 13.61 32.45 63.18
N HIS A 22 14.93 32.33 63.04
CA HIS A 22 15.61 31.28 62.29
C HIS A 22 15.62 29.89 62.97
N GLY A 23 14.77 29.66 63.98
CA GLY A 23 14.73 28.41 64.74
C GLY A 23 13.69 27.37 64.29
N GLY A 24 12.88 27.66 63.25
CA GLY A 24 11.77 26.80 62.81
C GLY A 24 12.03 26.02 61.51
N SER A 25 13.00 26.43 60.69
CA SER A 25 13.22 25.83 59.36
C SER A 25 13.69 24.37 59.41
N TRP A 26 14.47 24.01 60.42
CA TRP A 26 14.93 22.62 60.60
C TRP A 26 13.80 21.69 61.05
N LYS A 27 12.79 22.22 61.77
CA LYS A 27 11.60 21.46 62.18
C LYS A 27 10.70 21.16 60.99
N ILE A 28 10.66 22.06 60.00
CA ILE A 28 9.93 21.84 58.74
C ILE A 28 10.62 20.75 57.92
N ALA A 29 11.95 20.78 57.80
CA ALA A 29 12.71 19.72 57.15
C ALA A 29 12.60 18.37 57.88
N TYR A 30 12.56 18.38 59.22
CA TYR A 30 12.35 17.18 60.03
C TYR A 30 10.93 16.63 59.89
N ALA A 31 9.91 17.49 59.87
CA ALA A 31 8.53 17.09 59.65
C ALA A 31 8.34 16.48 58.25
N ASP A 32 8.94 17.09 57.22
CA ASP A 32 8.91 16.58 55.85
C ASP A 32 9.57 15.18 55.75
N PHE A 33 10.74 15.01 56.40
CA PHE A 33 11.40 13.71 56.50
C PHE A 33 10.54 12.65 57.20
N MET A 34 9.87 13.01 58.30
CA MET A 34 8.98 12.10 59.02
C MET A 34 7.75 11.74 58.17
N THR A 35 7.18 12.68 57.41
CA THR A 35 6.07 12.39 56.49
C THR A 35 6.49 11.53 55.31
N ALA A 36 7.69 11.72 54.76
CA ALA A 36 8.23 10.87 53.71
C ALA A 36 8.44 9.43 54.20
N MET A 37 8.99 9.27 55.42
CA MET A 37 9.16 7.96 56.06
C MET A 37 7.83 7.28 56.37
N MET A 38 6.83 8.06 56.82
CA MET A 38 5.47 7.57 57.05
C MET A 38 4.81 7.10 55.74
N ALA A 39 4.89 7.90 54.68
CA ALA A 39 4.33 7.55 53.37
C ALA A 39 5.02 6.29 52.79
N PHE A 40 6.35 6.22 52.90
CA PHE A 40 7.11 5.03 52.50
C PHE A 40 6.68 3.78 53.29
N PHE A 41 6.51 3.92 54.61
CA PHE A 41 6.05 2.84 55.47
C PHE A 41 4.64 2.38 55.11
N LEU A 42 3.71 3.29 54.84
CA LEU A 42 2.34 2.96 54.40
C LEU A 42 2.34 2.20 53.07
N VAL A 43 3.18 2.61 52.12
CA VAL A 43 3.34 1.89 50.84
C VAL A 43 3.91 0.50 51.06
N MET A 44 4.97 0.36 51.86
CA MET A 44 5.55 -0.95 52.17
C MET A 44 4.61 -1.83 52.99
N TRP A 45 3.80 -1.25 53.86
CA TRP A 45 2.80 -1.95 54.63
C TRP A 45 1.66 -2.47 53.74
N LEU A 46 1.17 -1.63 52.81
CA LEU A 46 0.22 -2.04 51.77
C LEU A 46 0.79 -3.18 50.93
N LEU A 47 2.02 -3.03 50.43
CA LEU A 47 2.69 -4.09 49.67
C LEU A 47 2.80 -5.37 50.48
N SER A 48 3.20 -5.30 51.76
CA SER A 48 3.31 -6.48 52.64
C SER A 48 1.97 -7.21 52.81
N SER A 49 0.86 -6.47 52.92
CA SER A 49 -0.50 -7.05 53.02
C SER A 49 -1.07 -7.55 51.69
N SER A 50 -0.55 -7.07 50.55
CA SER A 50 -0.99 -7.51 49.23
C SER A 50 -0.46 -8.90 48.90
N THR A 51 -1.29 -9.69 48.20
CA THR A 51 -0.89 -11.01 47.71
C THR A 51 0.22 -10.88 46.67
N PRO A 52 1.05 -11.92 46.45
CA PRO A 52 2.08 -11.91 45.41
C PRO A 52 1.53 -11.52 44.02
N LEU A 53 0.32 -11.99 43.71
CA LEU A 53 -0.39 -11.69 42.46
C LEU A 53 -0.77 -10.19 42.34
N GLN A 54 -1.25 -9.57 43.41
CA GLN A 54 -1.60 -8.14 43.41
C GLN A 54 -0.35 -7.24 43.24
N ARG A 55 0.80 -7.65 43.79
CA ARG A 55 2.06 -6.92 43.63
C ARG A 55 2.55 -6.93 42.17
N GLU A 56 2.37 -8.06 41.49
CA GLU A 56 2.72 -8.20 40.07
C GLU A 56 1.82 -7.33 39.18
N GLN A 57 0.51 -7.33 39.43
CA GLN A 57 -0.45 -6.48 38.70
C GLN A 57 -0.14 -4.98 38.83
N ILE A 58 0.18 -4.52 40.04
CA ILE A 58 0.59 -3.13 40.27
C ILE A 58 1.91 -2.84 39.56
N ALA A 59 2.87 -3.76 39.59
CA ALA A 59 4.14 -3.60 38.90
C ALA A 59 3.96 -3.51 37.37
N ASP A 60 3.07 -4.31 36.80
CA ASP A 60 2.81 -4.30 35.37
C ASP A 60 2.15 -2.99 34.92
N TYR A 61 1.27 -2.40 35.73
CA TYR A 61 0.71 -1.06 35.50
C TYR A 61 1.81 0.01 35.37
N PHE A 62 2.88 -0.08 36.16
CA PHE A 62 4.01 0.86 36.09
C PHE A 62 5.07 0.48 35.03
N LYS A 63 5.18 -0.80 34.67
CA LYS A 63 6.06 -1.26 33.59
C LYS A 63 5.52 -0.97 32.20
N MET A 64 4.20 -0.78 32.04
CA MET A 64 3.63 -0.31 30.78
C MET A 64 4.06 1.16 30.60
N PRO A 65 5.02 1.47 29.70
CA PRO A 65 5.40 2.85 29.53
C PRO A 65 4.18 3.58 28.98
N LEU A 66 3.78 4.70 29.60
CA LEU A 66 2.75 5.61 29.07
C LEU A 66 2.99 5.96 27.59
N LYS A 67 4.25 5.86 27.13
CA LYS A 67 4.64 6.00 25.73
C LYS A 67 4.07 4.90 24.82
N LEU A 68 3.91 3.66 25.28
CA LEU A 68 3.27 2.56 24.54
C LEU A 68 1.73 2.65 24.60
N ALA A 69 1.18 3.23 25.67
CA ALA A 69 -0.25 3.54 25.75
C ALA A 69 -0.66 4.74 24.87
N MET A 70 0.23 5.73 24.69
CA MET A 70 -0.01 6.89 23.82
C MET A 70 0.49 6.69 22.38
N SER A 71 1.48 5.81 22.13
CA SER A 71 1.84 5.43 20.77
C SER A 71 0.89 4.34 20.29
N HIS A 72 -0.11 4.75 19.54
CA HIS A 72 -1.14 3.92 18.87
C HIS A 72 -0.60 2.90 17.84
N GLY A 73 0.61 2.37 17.99
CA GLY A 73 1.32 1.63 16.94
C GLY A 73 1.63 0.16 17.20
N ASP A 74 1.55 -0.35 18.43
CA ASP A 74 1.83 -1.76 18.73
C ASP A 74 0.83 -2.31 19.76
N LYS A 75 -0.41 -2.51 19.32
CA LYS A 75 -1.36 -3.39 20.02
C LYS A 75 -0.93 -4.85 19.85
N SER A 76 0.12 -5.25 20.56
CA SER A 76 0.38 -6.67 20.86
C SER A 76 -0.41 -7.17 22.07
N SER A 77 -1.16 -6.28 22.76
CA SER A 77 -2.32 -6.64 23.56
C SER A 77 -3.54 -6.68 22.64
N VAL A 78 -3.93 -7.89 22.25
CA VAL A 78 -5.03 -8.17 21.31
C VAL A 78 -6.31 -8.44 22.11
N SER A 79 -6.65 -7.55 23.04
CA SER A 79 -7.97 -7.49 23.66
C SER A 79 -8.69 -6.23 23.19
N ASP A 80 -9.95 -6.38 22.78
CA ASP A 80 -10.89 -5.25 22.56
C ASP A 80 -11.32 -4.62 23.89
N SER A 81 -10.81 -5.17 25.01
CA SER A 81 -10.95 -4.66 26.36
C SER A 81 -9.59 -4.16 26.86
N PRO A 82 -9.50 -2.96 27.45
CA PRO A 82 -8.28 -2.46 28.11
C PRO A 82 -7.92 -3.23 29.38
N ILE A 83 -8.67 -4.30 29.70
CA ILE A 83 -8.52 -5.10 30.91
C ILE A 83 -7.91 -6.47 30.54
N PRO A 84 -6.75 -6.83 31.10
CA PRO A 84 -6.18 -8.18 30.96
C PRO A 84 -7.13 -9.23 31.53
N GLY A 85 -7.37 -10.33 30.82
CA GLY A 85 -8.34 -11.37 31.20
C GLY A 85 -9.61 -11.33 30.35
N GLY A 86 -9.59 -12.06 29.24
CA GLY A 86 -10.76 -12.22 28.37
C GLY A 86 -11.77 -13.22 28.96
N GLY A 87 -12.83 -12.70 29.56
CA GLY A 87 -13.97 -13.46 30.10
C GLY A 87 -14.71 -12.68 31.20
N ASP A 88 -15.76 -13.26 31.80
CA ASP A 88 -16.50 -12.67 32.94
C ASP A 88 -15.65 -12.52 34.22
N ASP A 89 -14.40 -13.01 34.21
CA ASP A 89 -13.48 -13.03 35.34
C ASP A 89 -12.15 -12.34 34.99
N LEU A 90 -11.87 -11.25 35.71
CA LEU A 90 -10.67 -10.40 35.59
C LEU A 90 -9.37 -11.13 35.95
N MET A 91 -9.45 -12.27 36.63
CA MET A 91 -8.27 -13.05 37.08
C MET A 91 -7.86 -14.16 36.11
N LYS A 92 -8.59 -14.37 35.01
CA LYS A 92 -8.39 -15.52 34.13
C LYS A 92 -7.39 -15.20 32.99
N GLN A 93 -6.13 -15.57 33.19
CA GLN A 93 -5.04 -15.34 32.23
C GLN A 93 -4.89 -16.43 31.15
N ASP A 94 -5.50 -17.61 31.34
CA ASP A 94 -5.33 -18.77 30.46
C ASP A 94 -5.72 -18.50 29.00
N GLY A 95 -6.76 -17.69 28.78
CA GLY A 95 -7.25 -17.35 27.44
C GLY A 95 -6.27 -16.48 26.63
N GLU A 96 -5.54 -15.59 27.31
CA GLU A 96 -4.58 -14.68 26.67
C GLU A 96 -3.29 -15.41 26.30
N VAL A 97 -2.79 -16.30 27.18
CA VAL A 97 -1.63 -17.16 26.90
C VAL A 97 -1.90 -18.08 25.71
N LEU A 98 -3.09 -18.69 25.64
CA LEU A 98 -3.48 -19.53 24.50
C LEU A 98 -3.51 -18.73 23.20
N LYS A 99 -4.12 -17.53 23.20
CA LYS A 99 -4.21 -16.67 22.02
C LYS A 99 -2.84 -16.22 21.53
N GLN A 100 -1.94 -15.83 22.44
CA GLN A 100 -0.56 -15.48 22.09
C GLN A 100 0.21 -16.68 21.51
N THR A 101 -0.01 -17.87 22.06
CA THR A 101 0.63 -19.11 21.58
C THR A 101 0.13 -19.47 20.18
N LEU A 102 -1.18 -19.38 19.93
CA LEU A 102 -1.78 -19.60 18.61
C LEU A 102 -1.25 -18.58 17.58
N ALA A 103 -1.21 -17.29 17.93
CA ALA A 103 -0.69 -16.25 17.05
C ALA A 103 0.80 -16.47 16.69
N LYS A 104 1.62 -16.92 17.65
CA LYS A 104 3.02 -17.31 17.39
C LYS A 104 3.11 -18.52 16.45
N MET A 105 2.28 -19.53 16.67
CA MET A 105 2.24 -20.74 15.85
C MET A 105 1.82 -20.42 14.41
N ASP A 106 0.78 -19.60 14.22
CA ASP A 106 0.32 -19.15 12.91
C ASP A 106 1.37 -18.34 12.18
N LYS A 107 2.07 -17.43 12.88
CA LYS A 107 3.18 -16.66 12.31
C LYS A 107 4.29 -17.59 11.82
N GLN A 108 4.67 -18.58 12.62
CA GLN A 108 5.71 -19.55 12.26
C GLN A 108 5.29 -20.43 11.08
N LYS A 109 4.05 -20.92 11.06
CA LYS A 109 3.51 -21.72 9.96
C LYS A 109 3.46 -20.91 8.65
N ASN A 110 3.01 -19.65 8.72
CA ASN A 110 2.98 -18.77 7.55
C ASN A 110 4.39 -18.51 7.00
N ALA A 111 5.36 -18.21 7.87
CA ALA A 111 6.75 -18.03 7.45
C ALA A 111 7.33 -19.31 6.80
N GLN A 112 7.01 -20.49 7.33
CA GLN A 112 7.42 -21.75 6.74
C GLN A 112 6.79 -22.00 5.37
N ASN A 113 5.51 -21.66 5.18
CA ASN A 113 4.83 -21.77 3.89
C ASN A 113 5.49 -20.88 2.83
N LEU A 114 5.81 -19.63 3.17
CA LEU A 114 6.50 -18.71 2.27
C LEU A 114 7.91 -19.20 1.91
N ARG A 115 8.66 -19.77 2.87
CA ARG A 115 9.97 -20.40 2.60
C ARG A 115 9.86 -21.57 1.64
N ARG A 116 8.90 -22.47 1.87
CA ARG A 116 8.64 -23.61 0.96
C ARG A 116 8.25 -23.14 -0.43
N ALA A 117 7.44 -22.08 -0.54
CA ALA A 117 7.07 -21.51 -1.83
C ALA A 117 8.27 -20.87 -2.54
N HIS A 118 9.16 -20.18 -1.81
CA HIS A 118 10.41 -19.66 -2.35
C HIS A 118 11.26 -20.78 -2.96
N GLU A 119 11.50 -21.85 -2.20
CA GLU A 119 12.26 -23.02 -2.68
C GLU A 119 11.59 -23.71 -3.88
N LYS A 120 10.25 -23.85 -3.87
CA LYS A 120 9.49 -24.39 -5.01
C LYS A 120 9.67 -23.53 -6.25
N LEU A 121 9.55 -22.20 -6.13
CA LEU A 121 9.73 -21.27 -7.24
C LEU A 121 11.16 -21.29 -7.77
N GLU A 122 12.16 -21.31 -6.88
CA GLU A 122 13.56 -21.38 -7.30
C GLU A 122 13.86 -22.67 -8.08
N ASN A 123 13.33 -23.80 -7.61
CA ASN A 123 13.44 -25.07 -8.32
C ASN A 123 12.70 -25.06 -9.66
N LEU A 124 11.50 -24.46 -9.71
CA LEU A 124 10.71 -24.34 -10.92
C LEU A 124 11.44 -23.50 -11.98
N ILE A 125 12.04 -22.37 -11.59
CA ILE A 125 12.83 -21.51 -12.49
C ILE A 125 14.05 -22.26 -13.05
N LYS A 126 14.72 -23.08 -12.22
CA LYS A 126 15.91 -23.84 -12.65
C LYS A 126 15.59 -25.06 -13.53
N LYS A 127 14.46 -25.73 -13.28
CA LYS A 127 14.13 -27.02 -13.92
C LYS A 127 13.23 -26.90 -15.14
N ASP A 128 12.38 -25.88 -15.18
CA ASP A 128 11.46 -25.69 -16.31
C ASP A 128 12.23 -25.07 -17.49
N PRO A 129 12.35 -25.76 -18.64
CA PRO A 129 13.03 -25.23 -19.83
C PRO A 129 12.41 -23.92 -20.35
N ARG A 130 11.14 -23.65 -20.01
CA ARG A 130 10.44 -22.41 -20.38
C ARG A 130 10.92 -21.20 -19.58
N LEU A 131 11.56 -21.43 -18.43
CA LEU A 131 11.97 -20.40 -17.48
C LEU A 131 13.48 -20.32 -17.28
N SER A 132 14.22 -21.38 -17.60
CA SER A 132 15.68 -21.45 -17.43
C SER A 132 16.40 -20.29 -18.12
N ASP A 133 15.93 -19.91 -19.31
CA ASP A 133 16.50 -18.82 -20.10
C ASP A 133 16.27 -17.42 -19.48
N PHE A 134 15.36 -17.31 -18.51
CA PHE A 134 14.96 -16.07 -17.85
C PHE A 134 15.42 -15.98 -16.39
N GLN A 135 16.32 -16.87 -15.95
CA GLN A 135 16.80 -16.89 -14.56
C GLN A 135 17.43 -15.55 -14.13
N SER A 136 18.08 -14.81 -15.05
CA SER A 136 18.66 -13.50 -14.76
C SER A 136 17.60 -12.39 -14.62
N ASN A 137 16.45 -12.55 -15.27
CA ASN A 137 15.32 -11.64 -15.22
C ASN A 137 14.42 -11.89 -14.00
N LEU A 138 14.47 -13.09 -13.42
CA LEU A 138 13.64 -13.48 -12.29
C LEU A 138 14.43 -13.40 -10.98
N ARG A 139 14.02 -12.49 -10.09
CA ARG A 139 14.60 -12.38 -8.74
C ARG A 139 13.58 -12.73 -7.69
N LEU A 140 13.96 -13.66 -6.81
CA LEU A 140 13.18 -14.07 -5.66
C LEU A 140 13.86 -13.55 -4.40
N SER A 141 13.08 -13.01 -3.47
CA SER A 141 13.58 -12.59 -2.16
C SER A 141 12.52 -12.81 -1.10
N LEU A 142 12.93 -13.35 0.05
CA LEU A 142 12.07 -13.48 1.21
C LEU A 142 12.30 -12.27 2.13
N THR A 143 11.25 -11.53 2.42
CA THR A 143 11.25 -10.34 3.28
C THR A 143 10.25 -10.50 4.43
N ASP A 144 10.26 -9.56 5.38
CA ASP A 144 9.28 -9.55 6.48
C ASP A 144 7.84 -9.28 5.97
N ASP A 145 7.74 -8.51 4.88
CA ASP A 145 6.48 -8.22 4.18
C ASP A 145 5.95 -9.42 3.39
N GLY A 146 6.80 -10.41 3.07
CA GLY A 146 6.39 -11.66 2.44
C GLY A 146 7.39 -12.22 1.43
N LEU A 147 6.88 -12.91 0.41
CA LEU A 147 7.70 -13.44 -0.70
C LEU A 147 7.62 -12.49 -1.90
N LEU A 148 8.76 -11.90 -2.24
CA LEU A 148 8.91 -10.97 -3.35
C LEU A 148 9.40 -11.70 -4.59
N VAL A 149 8.62 -11.61 -5.68
CA VAL A 149 8.98 -12.12 -7.00
C VAL A 149 9.07 -10.94 -7.94
N GLN A 150 10.27 -10.65 -8.44
CA GLN A 150 10.51 -9.57 -9.39
C GLN A 150 10.79 -10.16 -10.77
N ILE A 151 10.11 -9.62 -11.77
CA ILE A 151 10.31 -9.94 -13.18
C ILE A 151 10.86 -8.68 -13.83
N ILE A 152 12.15 -8.71 -14.14
CA ILE A 152 12.94 -7.57 -14.57
C ILE A 152 13.05 -7.56 -16.09
N ASP A 153 12.93 -6.37 -16.64
CA ASP A 153 13.12 -6.13 -18.06
C ASP A 153 14.61 -6.01 -18.45
N SER A 154 14.96 -6.43 -19.66
CA SER A 154 16.29 -6.19 -20.23
C SER A 154 16.17 -5.64 -21.66
N GLN A 155 17.22 -4.98 -22.18
CA GLN A 155 17.17 -4.48 -23.57
C GLN A 155 17.06 -5.60 -24.59
N GLU A 156 17.71 -6.73 -24.34
CA GLU A 156 17.74 -7.87 -25.26
C GLU A 156 16.46 -8.69 -25.21
N ARG A 157 15.76 -8.69 -24.07
CA ARG A 157 14.55 -9.50 -23.83
C ARG A 157 13.51 -8.67 -23.08
N PRO A 158 12.77 -7.79 -23.78
CA PRO A 158 11.83 -6.92 -23.12
C PRO A 158 10.56 -7.67 -22.64
N MET A 159 10.06 -7.56 -21.41
CA MET A 159 8.87 -8.29 -20.93
C MET A 159 7.55 -7.72 -21.51
N PHE A 160 7.63 -6.49 -22.01
CA PHE A 160 6.55 -5.78 -22.67
C PHE A 160 7.07 -5.18 -23.97
N LYS A 161 6.19 -5.03 -24.96
CA LYS A 161 6.53 -4.23 -26.14
C LYS A 161 6.94 -2.81 -25.72
N VAL A 162 7.89 -2.24 -26.46
CA VAL A 162 8.42 -0.90 -26.20
C VAL A 162 7.28 0.12 -26.16
N GLY A 163 7.22 0.94 -25.11
CA GLY A 163 6.17 1.96 -24.93
C GLY A 163 4.75 1.39 -24.81
N SER A 164 4.59 0.10 -24.55
CA SER A 164 3.29 -0.55 -24.52
C SER A 164 3.05 -1.33 -23.22
N ARG A 165 1.76 -1.55 -22.95
CA ARG A 165 1.22 -2.43 -21.90
C ARG A 165 1.03 -3.88 -22.36
N GLU A 166 1.30 -4.16 -23.64
CA GLU A 166 1.21 -5.51 -24.19
C GLU A 166 2.38 -6.38 -23.73
N LEU A 167 2.05 -7.54 -23.18
CA LEU A 167 3.00 -8.54 -22.74
C LEU A 167 3.63 -9.24 -23.95
N GLU A 168 4.93 -9.50 -23.87
CA GLU A 168 5.58 -10.42 -24.80
C GLU A 168 5.14 -11.88 -24.54
N PRO A 169 5.21 -12.79 -25.53
CA PRO A 169 4.78 -14.18 -25.37
C PRO A 169 5.47 -14.91 -24.21
N TYR A 170 6.77 -14.70 -24.03
CA TYR A 170 7.52 -15.32 -22.92
C TYR A 170 7.12 -14.78 -21.55
N MET A 171 6.81 -13.49 -21.43
CA MET A 171 6.32 -12.93 -20.16
C MET A 171 5.01 -13.58 -19.75
N ARG A 172 4.12 -13.86 -20.71
CA ARG A 172 2.88 -14.61 -20.45
C ARG A 172 3.17 -16.02 -19.94
N ILE A 173 4.14 -16.73 -20.55
CA ILE A 173 4.54 -18.08 -20.13
C ILE A 173 5.13 -18.06 -18.72
N ILE A 174 5.99 -17.08 -18.42
CA ILE A 174 6.56 -16.87 -17.08
C ILE A 174 5.43 -16.73 -16.06
N LEU A 175 4.51 -15.79 -16.27
CA LEU A 175 3.41 -15.54 -15.34
C LEU A 175 2.54 -16.80 -15.15
N GLN A 176 2.21 -17.51 -16.23
CA GLN A 176 1.42 -18.75 -16.17
C GLN A 176 2.15 -19.86 -15.38
N ALA A 177 3.46 -19.99 -15.53
CA ALA A 177 4.24 -21.01 -14.83
C ALA A 177 4.33 -20.75 -13.31
N LEU A 178 4.20 -19.50 -12.87
CA LEU A 178 4.18 -19.14 -11.44
C LEU A 178 2.83 -19.47 -10.77
N VAL A 179 1.72 -19.52 -11.53
CA VAL A 179 0.35 -19.63 -10.99
C VAL A 179 0.16 -20.82 -10.03
N PRO A 180 0.60 -22.07 -10.35
CA PRO A 180 0.36 -23.20 -9.46
C PRO A 180 0.94 -22.98 -8.06
N VAL A 181 2.17 -22.46 -7.98
CA VAL A 181 2.84 -22.21 -6.68
C VAL A 181 2.18 -21.04 -5.94
N LEU A 182 1.69 -20.04 -6.66
CA LEU A 182 0.97 -18.91 -6.06
C LEU A 182 -0.43 -19.31 -5.53
N ASN A 183 -1.12 -20.24 -6.20
CA ASN A 183 -2.42 -20.78 -5.78
C ASN A 183 -2.32 -21.70 -4.56
N ASP A 184 -1.20 -22.44 -4.39
CA ASP A 184 -0.94 -23.29 -3.20
C ASP A 184 -0.95 -22.48 -1.89
N LEU A 185 -0.66 -21.18 -1.96
CA LEU A 185 -0.59 -20.31 -0.79
C LEU A 185 -1.96 -19.69 -0.47
N PRO A 186 -2.37 -19.60 0.81
CA PRO A 186 -3.59 -18.88 1.19
C PRO A 186 -3.43 -17.34 1.16
N ASN A 187 -2.21 -16.86 0.96
CA ASN A 187 -1.83 -15.45 1.07
C ASN A 187 -2.37 -14.60 -0.08
N LYS A 188 -2.74 -13.35 0.21
CA LYS A 188 -3.06 -12.35 -0.80
C LYS A 188 -1.80 -11.82 -1.49
N ILE A 189 -1.99 -11.16 -2.63
CA ILE A 189 -0.93 -10.71 -3.52
C ILE A 189 -1.09 -9.21 -3.80
N ASN A 190 0.01 -8.48 -3.67
CA ASN A 190 0.14 -7.14 -4.24
C ASN A 190 0.94 -7.19 -5.52
N LEU A 191 0.49 -6.45 -6.53
CA LEU A 191 1.14 -6.39 -7.83
C LEU A 191 1.53 -4.95 -8.13
N THR A 192 2.83 -4.71 -8.31
CA THR A 192 3.36 -3.37 -8.59
C THR A 192 4.06 -3.34 -9.93
N GLY A 193 3.72 -2.37 -10.76
CA GLY A 193 4.43 -2.05 -11.99
C GLY A 193 5.41 -0.91 -11.77
N HIS A 194 6.60 -1.05 -12.35
CA HIS A 194 7.64 -0.02 -12.36
C HIS A 194 8.08 0.24 -13.80
N THR A 195 8.45 1.48 -14.09
CA THR A 195 9.03 1.92 -15.36
C THR A 195 10.38 2.59 -15.09
N ASP A 196 11.13 2.85 -16.16
CA ASP A 196 12.30 3.72 -16.11
C ASP A 196 11.89 5.19 -16.21
N SER A 197 12.85 6.09 -16.03
CA SER A 197 12.63 7.53 -16.14
C SER A 197 12.70 8.06 -17.57
N LEU A 198 12.68 7.19 -18.58
CA LEU A 198 12.63 7.65 -19.96
C LEU A 198 11.24 8.27 -20.21
N PRO A 199 11.16 9.49 -20.76
CA PRO A 199 9.89 10.12 -21.04
C PRO A 199 9.07 9.31 -22.04
N TYR A 200 7.78 9.16 -21.76
CA TYR A 200 6.86 8.58 -22.73
C TYR A 200 6.71 9.52 -23.93
N VAL A 201 6.66 8.97 -25.14
CA VAL A 201 6.77 9.71 -26.42
C VAL A 201 5.69 10.79 -26.59
N ASN A 202 4.57 10.69 -25.87
CA ASN A 202 3.43 11.62 -25.94
C ASN A 202 3.32 12.61 -24.77
N GLY A 203 4.32 12.66 -23.86
CA GLY A 203 4.46 13.71 -22.84
C GLY A 203 3.64 13.55 -21.56
N GLU A 204 3.91 14.41 -20.57
CA GLU A 204 3.36 14.37 -19.20
C GLU A 204 1.93 14.88 -19.05
N ALA A 205 1.40 15.61 -20.05
CA ALA A 205 0.03 16.13 -20.01
C ALA A 205 -1.05 15.07 -20.34
N GLY A 206 -0.63 13.85 -20.69
CA GLY A 206 -1.49 12.74 -21.04
C GLY A 206 -0.95 11.41 -20.50
N TYR A 207 -0.80 10.42 -21.39
CA TYR A 207 -0.32 9.11 -20.99
C TYR A 207 1.18 9.15 -20.64
N SER A 208 1.47 8.91 -19.36
CA SER A 208 2.80 8.98 -18.78
C SER A 208 3.26 7.62 -18.25
N ASN A 209 4.41 7.63 -17.57
CA ASN A 209 4.93 6.46 -16.87
C ASN A 209 4.02 5.99 -15.72
N TRP A 210 3.15 6.88 -15.19
CA TRP A 210 2.13 6.50 -14.20
C TRP A 210 1.07 5.57 -14.78
N GLU A 211 0.49 5.94 -15.92
CA GLU A 211 -0.49 5.11 -16.63
C GLU A 211 0.17 3.82 -17.11
N LEU A 212 1.38 3.91 -17.69
CA LEU A 212 2.11 2.76 -18.19
C LEU A 212 2.42 1.72 -17.11
N SER A 213 2.92 2.17 -15.96
CA SER A 213 3.24 1.26 -14.85
C SER A 213 1.98 0.57 -14.31
N SER A 214 0.88 1.31 -14.15
CA SER A 214 -0.42 0.78 -13.71
C SER A 214 -1.02 -0.21 -14.71
N ASP A 215 -0.95 0.10 -16.01
CA ASP A 215 -1.47 -0.73 -17.08
C ASP A 215 -0.68 -2.02 -17.25
N ARG A 216 0.65 -1.97 -17.10
CA ARG A 216 1.52 -3.16 -17.12
C ARG A 216 1.28 -4.06 -15.92
N ALA A 217 1.05 -3.49 -14.75
CA ALA A 217 0.62 -4.25 -13.57
C ALA A 217 -0.72 -4.95 -13.85
N ASN A 218 -1.73 -4.23 -14.35
CA ASN A 218 -3.02 -4.84 -14.70
C ASN A 218 -2.96 -5.86 -15.84
N ALA A 219 -2.10 -5.66 -16.84
CA ALA A 219 -1.86 -6.64 -17.89
C ALA A 219 -1.29 -7.94 -17.31
N SER A 220 -0.33 -7.82 -16.38
CA SER A 220 0.24 -8.97 -15.66
C SER A 220 -0.80 -9.67 -14.79
N ARG A 221 -1.67 -8.91 -14.10
CA ARG A 221 -2.81 -9.45 -13.33
C ARG A 221 -3.72 -10.30 -14.22
N ARG A 222 -4.15 -9.77 -15.37
CA ARG A 222 -5.01 -10.49 -16.32
C ARG A 222 -4.33 -11.75 -16.83
N ALA A 223 -3.02 -11.71 -17.11
CA ALA A 223 -2.28 -12.89 -17.53
C ALA A 223 -2.21 -13.97 -16.44
N LEU A 224 -2.00 -13.58 -15.17
CA LEU A 224 -2.05 -14.50 -14.03
C LEU A 224 -3.44 -15.13 -13.86
N VAL A 225 -4.50 -14.33 -13.93
CA VAL A 225 -5.90 -14.84 -13.86
C VAL A 225 -6.18 -15.78 -15.02
N SER A 226 -5.75 -15.44 -16.24
CA SER A 226 -5.89 -16.33 -17.40
C SER A 226 -5.11 -17.63 -17.27
N GLY A 227 -4.04 -17.64 -16.47
CA GLY A 227 -3.29 -18.84 -16.10
C GLY A 227 -3.94 -19.67 -14.99
N GLY A 228 -5.08 -19.23 -14.44
CA GLY A 228 -5.83 -19.94 -13.39
C GLY A 228 -5.61 -19.41 -11.97
N LEU A 229 -4.95 -18.26 -11.79
CA LEU A 229 -4.84 -17.65 -10.46
C LEU A 229 -6.20 -17.12 -10.03
N ALA A 230 -6.64 -17.45 -8.82
CA ALA A 230 -7.92 -16.98 -8.31
C ALA A 230 -7.94 -15.44 -8.20
N ASP A 231 -8.97 -14.78 -8.75
CA ASP A 231 -9.03 -13.30 -8.81
C ASP A 231 -9.07 -12.66 -7.42
N ASN A 232 -9.72 -13.32 -6.46
CA ASN A 232 -9.78 -12.88 -5.06
C ASN A 232 -8.42 -12.90 -4.33
N LYS A 233 -7.34 -13.38 -4.96
CA LYS A 233 -5.99 -13.37 -4.39
C LYS A 233 -5.36 -11.99 -4.46
N PHE A 234 -5.75 -11.16 -5.41
CA PHE A 234 -5.21 -9.81 -5.52
C PHE A 234 -5.81 -8.92 -4.43
N LEU A 235 -4.94 -8.24 -3.69
CA LEU A 235 -5.34 -7.24 -2.69
C LEU A 235 -5.20 -5.83 -3.23
N ARG A 236 -4.07 -5.52 -3.88
CA ARG A 236 -3.81 -4.22 -4.52
C ARG A 236 -3.05 -4.37 -5.83
N VAL A 237 -3.31 -3.45 -6.75
CA VAL A 237 -2.51 -3.23 -7.98
C VAL A 237 -1.99 -1.80 -7.93
N ILE A 238 -0.69 -1.60 -8.12
CA ILE A 238 -0.01 -0.32 -7.92
C ILE A 238 0.82 0.00 -9.17
N GLY A 239 0.73 1.23 -9.68
CA GLY A 239 1.71 1.80 -10.61
C GLY A 239 2.62 2.76 -9.86
N SER A 240 3.93 2.56 -9.96
CA SER A 240 4.92 3.40 -9.25
C SER A 240 5.76 4.27 -10.18
N ALA A 241 5.47 4.26 -11.49
CA ALA A 241 6.27 4.93 -12.51
C ALA A 241 7.78 4.67 -12.29
N ASP A 242 8.59 5.74 -12.31
CA ASP A 242 10.04 5.77 -12.06
C ASP A 242 10.40 6.23 -10.63
N MET A 243 9.41 6.35 -9.72
CA MET A 243 9.63 6.84 -8.36
C MET A 243 10.34 5.83 -7.44
N MET A 244 10.44 4.56 -7.86
CA MET A 244 11.06 3.48 -7.10
C MET A 244 12.19 2.80 -7.91
N ASN A 245 13.17 3.59 -8.36
CA ASN A 245 14.35 3.06 -9.05
C ASN A 245 15.30 2.32 -8.10
N LEU A 246 16.05 1.36 -8.63
CA LEU A 246 17.03 0.62 -7.82
C LEU A 246 18.20 1.53 -7.45
N ALA A 247 18.63 1.45 -6.20
CA ALA A 247 19.80 2.19 -5.72
C ALA A 247 21.06 1.80 -6.52
N ASN A 248 21.92 2.78 -6.77
CA ASN A 248 23.19 2.63 -7.50
C ASN A 248 23.04 2.20 -8.98
N VAL A 249 21.86 2.37 -9.56
CA VAL A 249 21.62 2.17 -10.99
C VAL A 249 21.14 3.49 -11.60
N LYS A 250 21.50 3.74 -12.87
CA LYS A 250 20.95 4.88 -13.60
C LYS A 250 19.42 4.81 -13.66
N SER A 251 18.78 5.96 -13.61
CA SER A 251 17.32 6.10 -13.58
C SER A 251 16.63 5.59 -14.85
N ASP A 252 17.32 5.72 -15.99
CA ASP A 252 16.89 5.26 -17.32
C ASP A 252 17.23 3.78 -17.60
N ALA A 253 17.78 3.06 -16.62
CA ALA A 253 18.22 1.70 -16.85
C ALA A 253 17.03 0.73 -17.02
N PRO A 254 17.13 -0.24 -17.95
CA PRO A 254 16.11 -1.25 -18.22
C PRO A 254 15.64 -2.01 -16.99
N ILE A 255 16.55 -2.26 -16.05
CA ILE A 255 16.26 -2.95 -14.80
C ILE A 255 15.21 -2.25 -13.92
N ASN A 256 15.01 -0.95 -14.12
CA ASN A 256 13.94 -0.21 -13.43
C ASN A 256 12.56 -0.56 -13.98
N ARG A 257 12.47 -0.97 -15.26
CA ARG A 257 11.25 -1.54 -15.84
C ARG A 257 11.10 -2.97 -15.29
N ARG A 258 10.13 -3.18 -14.40
CA ARG A 258 9.92 -4.48 -13.76
C ARG A 258 8.51 -4.62 -13.23
N ILE A 259 8.07 -5.86 -13.09
CA ILE A 259 6.85 -6.21 -12.37
C ILE A 259 7.25 -6.87 -11.06
N THR A 260 6.66 -6.40 -9.97
CA THR A 260 6.87 -6.92 -8.63
C THR A 260 5.59 -7.60 -8.16
N ILE A 261 5.68 -8.89 -7.87
CA ILE A 261 4.61 -9.68 -7.25
C ILE A 261 5.01 -9.91 -5.80
N LEU A 262 4.31 -9.30 -4.87
CA LEU A 262 4.52 -9.52 -3.43
C LEU A 262 3.43 -10.42 -2.89
N VAL A 263 3.79 -11.64 -2.51
CA VAL A 263 2.92 -12.54 -1.77
C VAL A 263 2.98 -12.16 -0.30
N LEU A 264 1.88 -11.62 0.23
CA LEU A 264 1.86 -10.90 1.50
C LEU A 264 2.02 -11.83 2.70
N SER A 265 2.83 -11.43 3.67
CA SER A 265 2.79 -12.00 5.01
C SER A 265 1.45 -11.63 5.67
N LYS A 266 1.00 -12.45 6.63
CA LYS A 266 -0.26 -12.19 7.34
C LYS A 266 -0.29 -10.84 8.06
N ASN A 267 0.87 -10.41 8.56
CA ASN A 267 1.02 -9.10 9.20
C ASN A 267 0.87 -7.96 8.19
N LYS A 268 1.49 -8.08 7.01
CA LYS A 268 1.40 -7.05 5.97
C LYS A 268 -0.01 -6.96 5.38
N GLU A 269 -0.65 -8.10 5.14
CA GLU A 269 -2.06 -8.19 4.74
C GLU A 269 -2.96 -7.44 5.73
N LYS A 270 -2.80 -7.69 7.04
CA LYS A 270 -3.59 -7.04 8.09
C LYS A 270 -3.35 -5.52 8.13
N SER A 271 -2.09 -5.09 8.09
CA SER A 271 -1.74 -3.66 8.11
C SER A 271 -2.35 -2.90 6.92
N ILE A 272 -2.38 -3.52 5.74
CA ILE A 272 -3.02 -2.96 4.54
C ILE A 272 -4.53 -2.81 4.73
N LEU A 273 -5.19 -3.81 5.31
CA LEU A 273 -6.63 -3.77 5.55
C LEU A 273 -6.98 -2.74 6.64
N GLU A 274 -6.15 -2.61 7.67
CA GLU A 274 -6.33 -1.61 8.74
C GLU A 274 -6.16 -0.18 8.22
N GLU A 275 -5.20 0.06 7.33
CA GLU A 275 -5.04 1.36 6.65
C GLU A 275 -6.34 1.78 5.93
N ASP A 276 -7.00 0.83 5.25
CA ASP A 276 -8.26 1.10 4.53
C ASP A 276 -9.43 1.37 5.49
N VAL A 277 -9.53 0.60 6.58
CA VAL A 277 -10.57 0.81 7.61
C VAL A 277 -10.41 2.15 8.32
N VAL A 278 -9.17 2.56 8.62
CA VAL A 278 -8.91 3.88 9.21
C VAL A 278 -9.38 4.99 8.27
N LEU A 279 -9.10 4.88 6.96
CA LEU A 279 -9.58 5.85 5.96
C LEU A 279 -11.12 5.91 5.90
N GLN A 280 -11.81 4.77 6.02
CA GLN A 280 -13.27 4.71 6.09
C GLN A 280 -13.81 5.41 7.34
N SER A 281 -13.24 5.15 8.52
CA SER A 281 -13.69 5.78 9.77
C SER A 281 -13.49 7.31 9.82
N VAL A 282 -12.48 7.83 9.13
CA VAL A 282 -12.27 9.27 8.94
C VAL A 282 -13.34 9.86 8.01
N SER A 283 -13.75 9.10 6.99
CA SER A 283 -14.82 9.49 6.07
C SER A 283 -16.20 9.45 6.74
N ASP A 284 -16.48 8.49 7.62
CA ASP A 284 -17.78 8.40 8.32
C ASP A 284 -17.99 9.52 9.35
N ASN A 285 -16.93 10.00 9.99
CA ASN A 285 -16.99 11.14 10.90
C ASN A 285 -17.21 12.49 10.19
N GLN A 286 -17.05 12.52 8.86
CA GLN A 286 -17.49 13.64 8.03
C GLN A 286 -18.38 13.13 6.89
N SER A 287 -19.69 13.23 7.10
CA SER A 287 -20.64 13.51 6.03
C SER A 287 -21.09 12.37 5.10
N SER A 288 -21.20 11.11 5.52
CA SER A 288 -21.93 10.13 4.69
C SER A 288 -23.38 10.54 4.45
N GLU A 289 -24.14 10.91 5.50
CA GLU A 289 -25.52 11.41 5.36
C GLU A 289 -25.63 12.80 4.70
N LYS A 290 -24.62 13.67 4.90
CA LYS A 290 -24.59 15.02 4.30
C LYS A 290 -24.21 14.98 2.82
N ILE A 291 -23.24 14.15 2.44
CA ILE A 291 -22.85 13.91 1.03
C ILE A 291 -24.00 13.23 0.31
N GLU A 292 -24.67 12.25 0.92
CA GLU A 292 -25.84 11.61 0.31
C GLU A 292 -27.02 12.59 0.16
N ALA A 293 -27.24 13.48 1.13
CA ALA A 293 -28.23 14.55 1.02
C ALA A 293 -27.84 15.63 -0.02
N GLU A 294 -26.55 15.97 -0.16
CA GLU A 294 -26.07 16.91 -1.19
C GLU A 294 -26.13 16.30 -2.59
N LEU A 295 -25.71 15.04 -2.78
CA LEU A 295 -25.85 14.32 -4.04
C LEU A 295 -27.32 14.20 -4.47
N LYS A 296 -28.22 13.97 -3.52
CA LYS A 296 -29.68 13.91 -3.78
C LYS A 296 -30.28 15.29 -4.07
N LYS A 297 -29.74 16.36 -3.46
CA LYS A 297 -30.09 17.75 -3.80
C LYS A 297 -29.59 18.15 -5.18
N MET A 298 -28.36 17.77 -5.56
CA MET A 298 -27.80 18.02 -6.89
C MET A 298 -28.57 17.25 -7.97
N ALA A 299 -29.02 16.02 -7.70
CA ALA A 299 -29.88 15.26 -8.60
C ALA A 299 -31.33 15.80 -8.68
N ALA A 300 -31.79 16.55 -7.67
CA ALA A 300 -33.11 17.20 -7.67
C ALA A 300 -33.09 18.60 -8.30
N ASP A 301 -31.92 19.25 -8.38
CA ASP A 301 -31.72 20.57 -8.99
C ASP A 301 -31.52 20.50 -10.52
N GLU A 302 -31.32 19.31 -11.08
CA GLU A 302 -31.55 19.03 -12.52
C GLU A 302 -33.05 18.95 -12.83
N THR A 303 -33.82 19.97 -12.42
CA THR A 303 -35.05 20.29 -13.16
C THR A 303 -34.61 21.02 -14.41
N VAL A 304 -34.55 20.28 -15.51
CA VAL A 304 -34.41 20.82 -16.87
C VAL A 304 -35.38 21.99 -17.00
N PRO A 305 -34.93 23.24 -17.22
CA PRO A 305 -35.85 24.31 -17.55
C PRO A 305 -36.43 23.96 -18.92
N GLU A 306 -37.75 23.70 -18.96
CA GLU A 306 -38.53 23.58 -20.19
C GLU A 306 -38.53 24.94 -20.89
N LYS A 307 -37.43 25.24 -21.58
CA LYS A 307 -37.32 26.36 -22.50
C LYS A 307 -37.88 25.85 -23.82
N THR A 308 -39.13 26.20 -24.10
CA THR A 308 -39.71 26.11 -25.44
C THR A 308 -38.80 26.83 -26.44
N ALA A 309 -38.00 26.07 -27.17
CA ALA A 309 -37.23 26.53 -28.32
C ALA A 309 -38.06 26.28 -29.59
N PRO A 310 -38.02 27.18 -30.59
CA PRO A 310 -38.87 27.10 -31.77
C PRO A 310 -38.48 25.88 -32.62
N ALA A 311 -39.47 25.30 -33.28
CA ALA A 311 -39.33 24.15 -34.16
C ALA A 311 -38.20 24.34 -35.19
N ALA A 312 -37.07 23.67 -34.96
CA ALA A 312 -36.01 23.50 -35.94
C ALA A 312 -36.29 22.21 -36.72
N THR A 313 -36.57 22.39 -38.00
CA THR A 313 -36.74 21.34 -39.02
C THR A 313 -35.55 20.38 -39.06
N VAL A 314 -35.85 19.09 -38.92
CA VAL A 314 -34.90 17.99 -39.16
C VAL A 314 -34.58 17.93 -40.66
N PRO A 315 -33.30 17.92 -41.10
CA PRO A 315 -32.98 17.63 -42.49
C PRO A 315 -33.21 16.14 -42.75
N VAL A 316 -34.12 15.86 -43.68
CA VAL A 316 -34.43 14.53 -44.21
C VAL A 316 -33.21 13.98 -44.93
N ILE A 317 -32.75 12.80 -44.51
CA ILE A 317 -31.78 11.99 -45.26
C ILE A 317 -32.48 11.51 -46.55
N PRO A 318 -31.99 11.80 -47.76
CA PRO A 318 -32.65 11.33 -48.97
C PRO A 318 -32.47 9.81 -49.11
N THR A 319 -33.58 9.10 -49.09
CA THR A 319 -33.69 7.70 -49.48
C THR A 319 -33.48 7.58 -51.00
N VAL A 320 -32.50 6.77 -51.40
CA VAL A 320 -32.24 6.47 -52.81
C VAL A 320 -33.27 5.43 -53.29
N PRO A 321 -33.98 5.63 -54.41
CA PRO A 321 -34.97 4.66 -54.87
C PRO A 321 -34.28 3.48 -55.57
N VAL A 322 -34.67 2.26 -55.17
CA VAL A 322 -34.32 1.01 -55.86
C VAL A 322 -35.04 0.99 -57.20
N THR A 323 -34.30 1.23 -58.30
CA THR A 323 -34.80 1.02 -59.66
C THR A 323 -34.38 -0.37 -60.13
N SER A 324 -35.38 -1.19 -60.48
CA SER A 324 -35.20 -2.50 -61.11
C SER A 324 -34.54 -2.35 -62.48
N LEU A 325 -33.42 -3.04 -62.72
CA LEU A 325 -32.85 -3.20 -64.05
C LEU A 325 -32.77 -4.69 -64.42
N VAL A 326 -33.37 -4.97 -65.57
CA VAL A 326 -33.41 -6.23 -66.32
C VAL A 326 -32.00 -6.62 -66.80
N PRO A 327 -31.63 -7.91 -66.93
CA PRO A 327 -30.31 -8.29 -67.40
C PRO A 327 -30.23 -8.18 -68.94
N VAL A 328 -29.25 -7.44 -69.43
CA VAL A 328 -28.85 -7.44 -70.85
C VAL A 328 -27.52 -8.18 -70.95
N ILE A 329 -27.54 -9.26 -71.72
CA ILE A 329 -26.39 -10.07 -72.12
C ILE A 329 -25.47 -9.24 -73.01
N SER A 330 -24.18 -9.12 -72.67
CA SER A 330 -23.17 -8.53 -73.54
C SER A 330 -22.09 -9.55 -73.87
N THR A 331 -22.08 -9.93 -75.15
CA THR A 331 -21.10 -10.74 -75.87
C THR A 331 -19.70 -10.10 -75.88
N VAL A 332 -18.67 -10.91 -75.65
CA VAL A 332 -17.25 -10.55 -75.84
C VAL A 332 -16.87 -10.80 -77.30
N PRO A 333 -16.26 -9.85 -78.04
CA PRO A 333 -15.73 -10.13 -79.36
C PRO A 333 -14.32 -10.72 -79.27
N ILE A 334 -14.12 -11.80 -80.02
CA ILE A 334 -12.86 -12.49 -80.28
C ILE A 334 -12.02 -11.61 -81.19
N ILE A 335 -10.82 -11.22 -80.75
CA ILE A 335 -9.78 -10.66 -81.62
C ILE A 335 -8.73 -11.74 -81.85
N SER A 336 -8.71 -12.21 -83.10
CA SER A 336 -7.69 -13.06 -83.68
C SER A 336 -6.36 -12.31 -83.73
N THR A 337 -5.33 -12.84 -83.07
CA THR A 337 -3.93 -12.49 -83.37
C THR A 337 -3.31 -13.67 -84.11
N GLN A 338 -2.89 -13.39 -85.34
CA GLN A 338 -2.28 -14.35 -86.25
C GLN A 338 -0.96 -14.88 -85.70
N VAL A 339 -0.79 -16.19 -85.85
CA VAL A 339 0.46 -16.92 -85.71
C VAL A 339 1.28 -16.67 -86.98
N GLU A 340 2.38 -15.92 -86.86
CA GLU A 340 3.41 -15.87 -87.88
C GLU A 340 4.49 -16.90 -87.54
N VAL A 341 4.69 -17.80 -88.50
CA VAL A 341 5.60 -18.94 -88.45
C VAL A 341 6.97 -18.43 -88.89
N GLU A 342 7.97 -18.52 -88.01
CA GLU A 342 9.37 -18.51 -88.42
C GLU A 342 10.00 -19.85 -88.05
N GLN A 343 10.32 -20.59 -89.10
CA GLN A 343 11.09 -21.84 -89.09
C GLN A 343 12.59 -21.55 -88.95
N ASP A 344 13.30 -22.64 -88.65
CA ASP A 344 14.74 -22.84 -88.72
C ASP A 344 15.56 -22.27 -87.55
N GLY A 345 16.48 -23.00 -86.92
CA GLY A 345 17.07 -24.27 -87.31
C GLY A 345 18.56 -24.24 -86.95
N HIS A 346 18.98 -25.30 -86.26
CA HIS A 346 20.35 -25.82 -86.20
C HIS A 346 21.47 -25.13 -85.38
N LYS A 347 21.95 -25.97 -84.45
CA LYS A 347 23.33 -26.24 -83.99
C LYS A 347 23.86 -25.45 -82.81
#